data_AF-A0A410MBW4-F1
#
_entry.id   AF-A0A410MBW4-F1
#
_cell.length_a   1.000
_cell.length_b   1.000
_cell.length_c   1.000
_cell.angle_alpha   90.00
_cell.angle_beta   90.00
_cell.angle_gamma   90.00
#
_symmetry.space_group_name_H-M   'P 1'
#
loop_
_entity.id
_entity.type
_entity.pdbx_description
1 polymer ?
#
loop_
_entity_poly.entity_id
_entity_poly.type
_entity_poly.pdbx_seq_one_letter_code
_entity_poly.pdbx_strand_id
1 'polypeptide(L)'
;MLDEHYLNTYGEQRFETFSFGLPVEEKPIMERPVAYIDMDFLKRHNSLNEWDSFLYKVFSSVERVYRIDFHSKYFFHTTSPTAKNFLSIHLVLAHKGYLYKLNPMTDKIEVSENTWIKGVEPEGMYLALVSDDRKLQLDYGGFYKMLSRLNVGHAKMNVEAVLESESIPYHEMREGDLYMDEHIDFVEVGLCFRISLARQNNMKPIKRFLLDPVHGFQQRTSSQTHSGDAFPPFPLDSFHMKCLVDEVNGLEQKHNIKVACFINDAEEYERGYYHWANGEFIKVDQTCQPLEYQNILKEYHAFTNLTSMNIWLFFYFDRNMGSFNRTFMDIGYAGQYISLLVSSWGRTARGMKNYDDLHLKKCLGLTTDDFIGYSVMIAPHPRSLQSSVLNL
;
A
#
# COMPACT_ATOMS: atom_id res chain seq x y z
N MET A 1 11.19 -11.84 -11.46
CA MET A 1 11.18 -12.31 -10.06
C MET A 1 12.21 -11.52 -9.26
N LEU A 2 11.94 -11.24 -7.99
CA LEU A 2 12.91 -10.65 -7.06
C LEU A 2 13.80 -11.76 -6.51
N ASP A 3 15.12 -11.58 -6.55
CA ASP A 3 16.12 -12.52 -6.05
C ASP A 3 17.14 -11.80 -5.15
N GLU A 4 18.09 -12.56 -4.60
CA GLU A 4 19.10 -12.01 -3.68
C GLU A 4 20.00 -10.96 -4.37
N HIS A 5 20.35 -11.19 -5.64
CA HIS A 5 21.13 -10.24 -6.43
C HIS A 5 20.41 -8.90 -6.58
N TYR A 6 19.10 -8.94 -6.82
CA TYR A 6 18.23 -7.78 -6.84
C TYR A 6 18.24 -7.04 -5.50
N LEU A 7 18.07 -7.75 -4.38
CA LEU A 7 18.06 -7.14 -3.04
C LEU A 7 19.37 -6.43 -2.72
N ASN A 8 20.51 -7.04 -3.05
CA ASN A 8 21.82 -6.43 -2.86
C ASN A 8 21.97 -5.14 -3.68
N THR A 9 21.57 -5.20 -4.95
CA THR A 9 21.75 -4.08 -5.90
C THR A 9 20.81 -2.91 -5.59
N TYR A 10 19.52 -3.20 -5.40
CA TYR A 10 18.46 -2.19 -5.36
C TYR A 10 17.87 -1.97 -3.96
N GLY A 11 18.32 -2.74 -2.97
CA GLY A 11 18.06 -2.48 -1.56
C GLY A 11 19.14 -1.61 -0.93
N GLU A 12 20.25 -2.23 -0.57
CA GLU A 12 21.31 -1.61 0.23
C GLU A 12 22.20 -0.67 -0.59
N GLN A 13 22.50 -1.03 -1.84
CA GLN A 13 23.39 -0.26 -2.73
C GLN A 13 22.60 0.62 -3.71
N ARG A 14 21.29 0.79 -3.50
CA ARG A 14 20.41 1.45 -4.47
C ARG A 14 20.92 2.83 -4.87
N PHE A 15 21.40 3.62 -3.92
CA PHE A 15 21.84 5.00 -4.19
C PHE A 15 23.17 5.07 -4.95
N GLU A 16 23.96 4.01 -4.93
CA GLU A 16 25.23 3.92 -5.67
C GLU A 16 25.00 3.43 -7.10
N THR A 17 23.94 2.65 -7.31
CA THR A 17 23.62 2.00 -8.59
C THR A 17 22.39 2.61 -9.29
N PHE A 18 21.80 3.68 -8.74
CA PHE A 18 20.58 4.28 -9.25
C PHE A 18 20.73 4.80 -10.68
N SER A 19 19.78 4.42 -11.53
CA SER A 19 19.61 4.95 -12.88
C SER A 19 18.14 5.00 -13.23
N PHE A 20 17.72 6.00 -14.01
CA PHE A 20 16.37 6.05 -14.55
C PHE A 20 16.17 4.97 -15.62
N GLY A 21 14.92 4.52 -15.78
CA GLY A 21 14.56 3.59 -16.85
C GLY A 21 14.50 4.27 -18.22
N LEU A 22 14.26 3.47 -19.25
CA LEU A 22 14.05 3.96 -20.61
C LEU A 22 12.56 4.12 -20.89
N PRO A 23 12.14 5.08 -21.74
CA PRO A 23 10.77 5.15 -22.22
C PRO A 23 10.35 3.83 -22.88
N VAL A 24 9.11 3.44 -22.66
CA VAL A 24 8.50 2.21 -23.18
C VAL A 24 7.27 2.55 -23.99
N GLU A 25 6.92 1.68 -24.94
CA GLU A 25 5.76 1.90 -25.79
C GLU A 25 4.45 1.88 -24.97
N GLU A 26 3.63 2.91 -25.13
CA GLU A 26 2.32 2.98 -24.47
C GLU A 26 1.28 2.14 -25.22
N LYS A 27 1.22 0.84 -24.92
CA LYS A 27 0.11 -0.02 -25.34
C LYS A 27 -1.04 0.02 -24.32
N PRO A 28 -2.31 0.06 -24.75
CA PRO A 28 -3.43 -0.03 -23.81
C PRO A 28 -3.43 -1.40 -23.11
N ILE A 29 -3.76 -1.43 -21.82
CA ILE A 29 -3.82 -2.68 -21.02
C ILE A 29 -5.02 -3.53 -21.43
N MET A 30 -6.12 -2.89 -21.85
CA MET A 30 -7.34 -3.55 -22.29
C MET A 30 -7.78 -3.02 -23.64
N GLU A 31 -8.48 -3.86 -24.38
CA GLU A 31 -9.16 -3.45 -25.60
C GLU A 31 -10.23 -2.39 -25.35
N ARG A 32 -10.67 -1.76 -26.43
CA ARG A 32 -11.67 -0.70 -26.41
C ARG A 32 -12.94 -1.18 -25.68
N PRO A 33 -13.46 -0.40 -24.71
CA PRO A 33 -14.67 -0.78 -23.99
C PRO A 33 -15.88 -0.94 -24.91
N VAL A 34 -16.67 -1.97 -24.67
CA VAL A 34 -17.97 -2.23 -25.31
C VAL A 34 -19.13 -1.62 -24.51
N ALA A 35 -18.93 -1.36 -23.23
CA ALA A 35 -19.91 -0.70 -22.37
C ALA A 35 -19.24 0.11 -21.24
N TYR A 36 -20.02 0.95 -20.57
CA TYR A 36 -19.60 1.73 -19.41
C TYR A 36 -20.67 1.67 -18.31
N ILE A 37 -20.25 1.55 -17.06
CA ILE A 37 -21.11 1.64 -15.87
C ILE A 37 -20.66 2.85 -15.04
N ASP A 38 -21.60 3.72 -14.69
CA ASP A 38 -21.31 4.94 -13.94
C ASP A 38 -21.19 4.66 -12.43
N MET A 39 -20.10 5.08 -11.80
CA MET A 39 -19.91 4.88 -10.35
C MET A 39 -20.94 5.66 -9.52
N ASP A 40 -21.39 6.82 -10.00
CA ASP A 40 -22.43 7.60 -9.33
C ASP A 40 -23.79 6.89 -9.38
N PHE A 41 -24.06 6.15 -10.46
CA PHE A 41 -25.23 5.29 -10.54
C PHE A 41 -25.18 4.19 -9.46
N LEU A 42 -24.02 3.54 -9.29
CA LEU A 42 -23.82 2.53 -8.24
C LEU A 42 -23.83 3.11 -6.82
N LYS A 43 -23.64 4.42 -6.64
CA LYS A 43 -23.68 5.08 -5.32
C LYS A 43 -25.09 5.48 -4.90
N ARG A 44 -25.86 6.10 -5.80
CA ARG A 44 -27.06 6.88 -5.46
C ARG A 44 -28.33 6.04 -5.25
N HIS A 45 -28.27 4.74 -5.54
CA HIS A 45 -29.42 3.87 -5.36
C HIS A 45 -29.39 3.22 -3.97
N ASN A 46 -30.12 3.80 -3.02
CA ASN A 46 -30.35 3.27 -1.66
C ASN A 46 -31.10 1.91 -1.62
N SER A 47 -31.31 1.29 -2.77
CA SER A 47 -32.07 0.05 -2.99
C SER A 47 -31.38 -0.84 -4.03
N LEU A 48 -30.06 -0.72 -4.16
CA LEU A 48 -29.30 -1.61 -5.03
C LEU A 48 -29.45 -3.05 -4.56
N ASN A 49 -29.51 -3.96 -5.53
CA ASN A 49 -29.30 -5.36 -5.22
C ASN A 49 -27.87 -5.52 -4.65
N GLU A 50 -27.61 -6.60 -3.92
CA GLU A 50 -26.33 -6.80 -3.20
C GLU A 50 -25.09 -6.70 -4.12
N TRP A 51 -25.26 -6.91 -5.43
CA TRP A 51 -24.22 -6.88 -6.44
C TRP A 51 -23.72 -5.47 -6.75
N ASP A 52 -24.63 -4.51 -6.89
CA ASP A 52 -24.25 -3.14 -7.27
C ASP A 52 -23.53 -2.40 -6.11
N SER A 53 -23.90 -2.70 -4.86
CA SER A 53 -23.17 -2.26 -3.65
C SER A 53 -21.75 -2.84 -3.60
N PHE A 54 -21.60 -4.12 -3.92
CA PHE A 54 -20.31 -4.79 -4.00
C PHE A 54 -19.39 -4.15 -5.06
N LEU A 55 -19.90 -3.93 -6.27
CA LEU A 55 -19.14 -3.29 -7.36
C LEU A 55 -18.63 -1.91 -6.95
N TYR A 56 -19.50 -1.09 -6.36
CA TYR A 56 -19.12 0.24 -5.89
C TYR A 56 -17.95 0.18 -4.91
N LYS A 57 -18.05 -0.66 -3.86
CA LYS A 57 -17.02 -0.75 -2.81
C LYS A 57 -15.71 -1.31 -3.36
N VAL A 58 -15.77 -2.36 -4.18
CA VAL A 58 -14.60 -3.01 -4.76
C VAL A 58 -13.86 -2.05 -5.69
N PHE A 59 -14.54 -1.40 -6.64
CA PHE A 59 -13.87 -0.44 -7.52
C PHE A 59 -13.43 0.85 -6.81
N SER A 60 -14.06 1.20 -5.69
CA SER A 60 -13.59 2.30 -4.83
C SER A 60 -12.33 1.95 -4.04
N SER A 61 -11.90 0.69 -3.96
CA SER A 61 -10.85 0.25 -3.04
C SER A 61 -9.40 0.50 -3.51
N VAL A 62 -9.18 0.64 -4.82
CA VAL A 62 -7.81 0.71 -5.38
C VAL A 62 -7.52 2.04 -6.05
N GLU A 63 -8.13 2.29 -7.22
CA GLU A 63 -7.69 3.34 -8.13
C GLU A 63 -8.57 4.59 -8.15
N ARG A 64 -9.71 4.58 -7.46
CA ARG A 64 -10.63 5.72 -7.43
C ARG A 64 -9.97 6.94 -6.79
N VAL A 65 -10.01 8.08 -7.48
CA VAL A 65 -9.50 9.35 -6.97
C VAL A 65 -10.50 9.93 -5.97
N TYR A 66 -10.09 10.10 -4.72
CA TYR A 66 -10.96 10.63 -3.66
C TYR A 66 -10.61 12.05 -3.23
N ARG A 67 -9.39 12.49 -3.54
CA ARG A 67 -8.90 13.82 -3.15
C ARG A 67 -8.06 14.41 -4.27
N ILE A 68 -8.33 15.67 -4.57
CA ILE A 68 -7.49 16.51 -5.41
C ILE A 68 -6.85 17.57 -4.50
N ASP A 69 -5.53 17.59 -4.48
CA ASP A 69 -4.74 18.47 -3.63
C ASP A 69 -3.74 19.27 -4.48
N PHE A 70 -4.01 20.56 -4.66
CA PHE A 70 -3.16 21.45 -5.45
C PHE A 70 -1.89 21.91 -4.73
N HIS A 71 -1.77 21.62 -3.43
CA HIS A 71 -0.58 21.91 -2.63
C HIS A 71 0.29 20.67 -2.43
N SER A 72 -0.24 19.49 -2.77
CA SER A 72 0.51 18.25 -2.86
C SER A 72 1.37 18.26 -4.11
N LYS A 73 2.57 17.66 -4.01
CA LYS A 73 3.42 17.38 -5.17
C LYS A 73 2.73 16.50 -6.21
N TYR A 74 1.72 15.74 -5.77
CA TYR A 74 0.94 14.83 -6.59
C TYR A 74 -0.54 15.19 -6.45
N PHE A 75 -1.10 15.78 -7.50
CA PHE A 75 -2.45 16.36 -7.48
C PHE A 75 -3.54 15.33 -7.18
N PHE A 76 -3.50 14.18 -7.85
CA PHE A 76 -4.52 13.14 -7.71
C PHE A 76 -4.10 12.14 -6.62
N HIS A 77 -5.02 11.88 -5.69
CA HIS A 77 -4.83 10.89 -4.63
C HIS A 77 -5.87 9.78 -4.77
N THR A 78 -5.37 8.57 -5.00
CA THR A 78 -6.14 7.33 -5.12
C THR A 78 -6.22 6.59 -3.79
N THR A 79 -7.29 5.82 -3.58
CA THR A 79 -7.55 5.12 -2.31
C THR A 79 -6.42 4.19 -1.88
N SER A 80 -5.83 3.45 -2.81
CA SER A 80 -4.56 2.76 -2.58
C SER A 80 -3.37 3.71 -2.77
N PRO A 81 -2.47 3.85 -1.80
CA PRO A 81 -1.24 4.60 -1.98
C PRO A 81 -0.33 3.88 -2.99
N THR A 82 0.35 4.67 -3.82
CA THR A 82 1.39 4.19 -4.73
C THR A 82 2.58 5.12 -4.68
N ALA A 83 3.76 4.62 -5.04
CA ALA A 83 4.94 5.48 -5.18
C ALA A 83 4.66 6.63 -6.17
N LYS A 84 4.89 7.86 -5.72
CA LYS A 84 4.60 9.11 -6.45
C LYS A 84 3.13 9.28 -6.91
N ASN A 85 2.19 8.57 -6.30
CA ASN A 85 0.79 8.47 -6.75
C ASN A 85 0.65 8.11 -8.23
N PHE A 86 1.58 7.33 -8.79
CA PHE A 86 1.40 6.80 -10.13
C PHE A 86 0.27 5.78 -10.13
N LEU A 87 -0.63 5.93 -11.09
CA LEU A 87 -1.66 4.93 -11.39
C LEU A 87 -0.97 3.68 -11.97
N SER A 88 -0.44 2.86 -11.07
CA SER A 88 0.44 1.71 -11.35
C SER A 88 -0.17 0.39 -10.93
N ILE A 89 -1.35 0.40 -10.30
CA ILE A 89 -2.12 -0.79 -9.98
C ILE A 89 -3.54 -0.55 -10.47
N HIS A 90 -4.07 -1.56 -11.16
CA HIS A 90 -5.44 -1.59 -11.65
C HIS A 90 -6.15 -2.80 -11.06
N LEU A 91 -7.40 -2.59 -10.64
CA LEU A 91 -8.28 -3.66 -10.26
C LEU A 91 -9.12 -4.07 -11.47
N VAL A 92 -8.98 -5.32 -11.90
CA VAL A 92 -9.75 -5.89 -13.01
C VAL A 92 -10.61 -7.01 -12.46
N LEU A 93 -11.92 -6.88 -12.62
CA LEU A 93 -12.87 -7.96 -12.37
C LEU A 93 -13.08 -8.74 -13.66
N ALA A 94 -12.86 -10.06 -13.64
CA ALA A 94 -13.18 -10.97 -14.74
C ALA A 94 -14.41 -11.81 -14.39
N HIS A 95 -15.46 -11.73 -15.21
CA HIS A 95 -16.70 -12.47 -15.00
C HIS A 95 -17.48 -12.66 -16.31
N LYS A 96 -17.97 -13.89 -16.56
CA LYS A 96 -18.84 -14.23 -17.72
C LYS A 96 -18.29 -13.79 -19.08
N GLY A 97 -16.99 -13.96 -19.30
CA GLY A 97 -16.33 -13.58 -20.55
C GLY A 97 -16.07 -12.08 -20.72
N TYR A 98 -16.33 -11.27 -19.70
CA TYR A 98 -16.05 -9.83 -19.70
C TYR A 98 -15.05 -9.44 -18.63
N LEU A 99 -14.38 -8.32 -18.88
CA LEU A 99 -13.47 -7.64 -17.97
C LEU A 99 -14.03 -6.27 -17.63
N TYR A 100 -13.94 -5.92 -16.35
CA TYR A 100 -14.43 -4.68 -15.78
C TYR A 100 -13.27 -3.98 -15.10
N LYS A 101 -13.02 -2.71 -15.45
CA LYS A 101 -11.94 -1.90 -14.87
C LYS A 101 -12.43 -0.49 -14.62
N LEU A 102 -12.06 0.13 -13.50
CA LEU A 102 -12.37 1.54 -13.27
C LEU A 102 -11.45 2.44 -14.12
N ASN A 103 -12.02 3.42 -14.79
CA ASN A 103 -11.30 4.57 -15.31
C ASN A 103 -11.42 5.72 -14.29
N PRO A 104 -10.37 5.99 -13.49
CA PRO A 104 -10.47 6.90 -12.35
C PRO A 104 -10.59 8.38 -12.75
N MET A 105 -10.29 8.72 -14.01
CA MET A 105 -10.44 10.09 -14.52
C MET A 105 -11.87 10.41 -14.94
N THR A 106 -12.63 9.39 -15.32
CA THR A 106 -14.04 9.53 -15.74
C THR A 106 -15.03 9.01 -14.69
N ASP A 107 -14.54 8.37 -13.63
CA ASP A 107 -15.30 7.67 -12.58
C ASP A 107 -16.31 6.66 -13.17
N LYS A 108 -15.88 5.92 -14.21
CA LYS A 108 -16.69 4.90 -14.90
C LYS A 108 -15.97 3.57 -14.94
N ILE A 109 -16.72 2.49 -14.72
CA ILE A 109 -16.24 1.14 -14.97
C ILE A 109 -16.37 0.88 -16.47
N GLU A 110 -15.24 0.63 -17.11
CA GLU A 110 -15.11 0.20 -18.49
C GLU A 110 -15.30 -1.31 -18.58
N VAL A 111 -16.15 -1.75 -19.50
CA VAL A 111 -16.44 -3.16 -19.76
C VAL A 111 -15.91 -3.55 -21.13
N SER A 112 -15.05 -4.57 -21.19
CA SER A 112 -14.47 -5.09 -22.42
C SER A 112 -14.65 -6.61 -22.49
N GLU A 113 -14.62 -7.19 -23.69
CA GLU A 113 -14.55 -8.66 -23.83
C GLU A 113 -13.22 -9.17 -23.25
N ASN A 114 -13.24 -10.35 -22.61
CA ASN A 114 -12.04 -10.96 -22.07
C ASN A 114 -11.23 -11.64 -23.18
N THR A 115 -10.35 -10.89 -23.83
CA THR A 115 -9.41 -11.43 -24.81
C THR A 115 -8.05 -11.76 -24.21
N TRP A 116 -7.65 -11.11 -23.10
CA TRP A 116 -6.27 -11.11 -22.62
C TRP A 116 -6.01 -11.83 -21.28
N ILE A 117 -6.98 -11.99 -20.36
CA ILE A 117 -6.74 -12.73 -19.10
C ILE A 117 -7.14 -14.20 -19.28
N LYS A 118 -6.16 -15.10 -19.18
CA LYS A 118 -6.36 -16.56 -19.22
C LYS A 118 -6.43 -17.17 -17.81
N GLY A 119 -6.88 -18.42 -17.74
CA GLY A 119 -7.09 -19.14 -16.46
C GLY A 119 -8.44 -18.87 -15.79
N VAL A 120 -9.31 -18.09 -16.44
CA VAL A 120 -10.66 -17.75 -15.96
C VAL A 120 -11.66 -18.85 -16.34
N GLU A 121 -12.32 -19.45 -15.35
CA GLU A 121 -13.44 -20.37 -15.59
C GLU A 121 -14.69 -19.60 -16.05
N PRO A 122 -15.53 -20.13 -16.97
CA PRO A 122 -16.68 -19.41 -17.53
C PRO A 122 -17.67 -18.85 -16.50
N GLU A 123 -17.95 -19.64 -15.45
CA GLU A 123 -18.86 -19.26 -14.35
C GLU A 123 -18.14 -18.62 -13.16
N GLY A 124 -16.81 -18.52 -13.24
CA GLY A 124 -16.00 -17.97 -12.17
C GLY A 124 -16.10 -16.44 -12.10
N MET A 125 -15.71 -15.93 -10.93
CA MET A 125 -15.51 -14.50 -10.71
C MET A 125 -14.13 -14.30 -10.12
N TYR A 126 -13.34 -13.42 -10.72
CA TYR A 126 -11.96 -13.19 -10.33
C TYR A 126 -11.68 -11.71 -10.21
N LEU A 127 -11.01 -11.31 -9.14
CA LEU A 127 -10.43 -9.97 -8.98
C LEU A 127 -8.92 -10.07 -9.19
N ALA A 128 -8.42 -9.47 -10.26
CA ALA A 128 -7.01 -9.39 -10.57
C ALA A 128 -6.47 -7.99 -10.24
N LEU A 129 -5.38 -7.93 -9.48
CA LEU A 129 -4.57 -6.73 -9.30
C LEU A 129 -3.48 -6.75 -10.37
N VAL A 130 -3.63 -5.90 -11.37
CA VAL A 130 -2.72 -5.77 -12.51
C VAL A 130 -1.79 -4.60 -12.26
N SER A 131 -0.48 -4.87 -12.20
CA SER A 131 0.52 -3.81 -12.09
C SER A 131 0.87 -3.28 -13.47
N ASP A 132 0.87 -1.96 -13.62
CA ASP A 132 1.39 -1.22 -14.76
C ASP A 132 2.59 -0.40 -14.31
N ASP A 133 3.77 -1.00 -14.45
CA ASP A 133 5.02 -0.46 -13.92
C ASP A 133 5.75 0.43 -14.92
N ARG A 134 5.17 0.75 -16.07
CA ARG A 134 5.83 1.51 -17.13
C ARG A 134 6.32 2.89 -16.67
N LYS A 135 5.52 3.58 -15.85
CA LYS A 135 5.91 4.85 -15.21
C LYS A 135 6.86 4.64 -14.04
N LEU A 136 6.67 3.58 -13.25
CA LEU A 136 7.56 3.29 -12.13
C LEU A 136 8.97 2.96 -12.61
N GLN A 137 9.13 2.12 -13.64
CA GLN A 137 10.43 1.77 -14.20
C GLN A 137 11.12 2.99 -14.82
N LEU A 138 10.38 3.88 -15.48
CA LEU A 138 10.94 5.11 -16.02
C LEU A 138 11.58 5.96 -14.91
N ASP A 139 10.85 6.14 -13.80
CA ASP A 139 11.25 7.02 -12.70
C ASP A 139 12.22 6.39 -11.69
N TYR A 140 12.28 5.06 -11.61
CA TYR A 140 13.04 4.33 -10.58
C TYR A 140 14.04 3.32 -11.14
N GLY A 141 14.13 3.15 -12.46
CA GLY A 141 14.94 2.11 -13.09
C GLY A 141 14.68 0.75 -12.46
N GLY A 142 15.70 -0.08 -12.29
CA GLY A 142 15.55 -1.43 -11.74
C GLY A 142 14.89 -1.51 -10.35
N PHE A 143 14.88 -0.43 -9.56
CA PHE A 143 14.21 -0.40 -8.25
C PHE A 143 12.67 -0.50 -8.33
N TYR A 144 12.07 -0.33 -9.52
CA TYR A 144 10.62 -0.35 -9.70
C TYR A 144 9.96 -1.63 -9.20
N LYS A 145 10.61 -2.80 -9.36
CA LYS A 145 9.99 -4.10 -9.03
C LYS A 145 9.62 -4.21 -7.56
N MET A 146 10.47 -3.69 -6.67
CA MET A 146 10.16 -3.64 -5.23
C MET A 146 8.95 -2.75 -4.96
N LEU A 147 8.92 -1.55 -5.56
CA LEU A 147 7.82 -0.60 -5.40
C LEU A 147 6.50 -1.15 -5.95
N SER A 148 6.56 -1.85 -7.08
CA SER A 148 5.42 -2.55 -7.68
C SER A 148 4.80 -3.56 -6.70
N ARG A 149 5.63 -4.44 -6.11
CA ARG A 149 5.14 -5.43 -5.13
C ARG A 149 4.57 -4.79 -3.88
N LEU A 150 5.16 -3.69 -3.40
CA LEU A 150 4.60 -2.91 -2.29
C LEU A 150 3.24 -2.31 -2.66
N ASN A 151 3.09 -1.74 -3.86
CA ASN A 151 1.82 -1.19 -4.34
C ASN A 151 0.74 -2.27 -4.49
N VAL A 152 1.08 -3.46 -4.99
CA VAL A 152 0.17 -4.62 -5.03
C VAL A 152 -0.26 -5.00 -3.60
N GLY A 153 0.67 -5.00 -2.65
CA GLY A 153 0.38 -5.24 -1.23
C GLY A 153 -0.60 -4.24 -0.61
N HIS A 154 -0.41 -2.94 -0.89
CA HIS A 154 -1.33 -1.89 -0.45
C HIS A 154 -2.74 -2.11 -1.02
N ALA A 155 -2.84 -2.37 -2.32
CA ALA A 155 -4.10 -2.63 -2.99
C ALA A 155 -4.77 -3.92 -2.49
N LYS A 156 -3.98 -4.97 -2.24
CA LYS A 156 -4.42 -6.24 -1.65
C LYS A 156 -5.16 -5.99 -0.33
N MET A 157 -4.57 -5.21 0.57
CA MET A 157 -5.18 -4.91 1.86
C MET A 157 -6.54 -4.24 1.71
N ASN A 158 -6.64 -3.24 0.83
CA ASN A 158 -7.91 -2.56 0.58
C ASN A 158 -8.98 -3.49 0.00
N VAL A 159 -8.62 -4.34 -0.96
CA VAL A 159 -9.54 -5.32 -1.55
C VAL A 159 -10.02 -6.32 -0.50
N GLU A 160 -9.11 -6.91 0.29
CA GLU A 160 -9.49 -7.84 1.36
C GLU A 160 -10.40 -7.16 2.39
N ALA A 161 -10.10 -5.92 2.80
CA ALA A 161 -10.95 -5.19 3.74
C ALA A 161 -12.38 -5.00 3.22
N VAL A 162 -12.55 -4.71 1.92
CA VAL A 162 -13.87 -4.63 1.29
C VAL A 162 -14.55 -6.00 1.27
N LEU A 163 -13.87 -7.05 0.82
CA LEU A 163 -14.44 -8.39 0.74
C LEU A 163 -14.88 -8.91 2.12
N GLU A 164 -14.06 -8.68 3.14
CA GLU A 164 -14.38 -9.03 4.52
C GLU A 164 -15.57 -8.22 5.04
N SER A 165 -15.60 -6.89 4.82
CA SER A 165 -16.72 -6.02 5.22
C SER A 165 -18.07 -6.45 4.63
N GLU A 166 -18.05 -6.98 3.40
CA GLU A 166 -19.25 -7.49 2.72
C GLU A 166 -19.51 -8.98 2.98
N SER A 167 -18.68 -9.64 3.81
CA SER A 167 -18.75 -11.08 4.07
C SER A 167 -18.70 -11.94 2.80
N ILE A 168 -17.91 -11.52 1.83
CA ILE A 168 -17.73 -12.19 0.55
C ILE A 168 -16.54 -13.15 0.65
N PRO A 169 -16.76 -14.48 0.57
CA PRO A 169 -15.65 -15.42 0.66
C PRO A 169 -14.80 -15.36 -0.61
N TYR A 170 -13.49 -15.40 -0.42
CA TYR A 170 -12.53 -15.37 -1.50
C TYR A 170 -11.36 -16.32 -1.21
N HIS A 171 -10.70 -16.74 -2.28
CA HIS A 171 -9.45 -17.48 -2.23
C HIS A 171 -8.41 -16.76 -3.07
N GLU A 172 -7.26 -16.48 -2.47
CA GLU A 172 -6.09 -16.02 -3.21
C GLU A 172 -5.62 -17.16 -4.13
N MET A 173 -5.46 -16.85 -5.42
CA MET A 173 -4.98 -17.78 -6.45
C MET A 173 -3.45 -17.86 -6.39
N ARG A 174 -2.87 -18.97 -6.86
CA ARG A 174 -1.41 -19.11 -6.93
C ARG A 174 -0.86 -18.24 -8.06
N GLU A 175 0.40 -17.82 -7.90
CA GLU A 175 1.12 -17.10 -8.96
C GLU A 175 1.12 -17.93 -10.25
N GLY A 176 0.69 -17.32 -11.35
CA GLY A 176 0.58 -17.97 -12.66
C GLY A 176 -0.74 -18.70 -12.93
N ASP A 177 -1.65 -18.86 -11.95
CA ASP A 177 -2.97 -19.46 -12.20
C ASP A 177 -3.80 -18.59 -13.17
N LEU A 178 -3.68 -17.27 -13.05
CA LEU A 178 -4.16 -16.31 -14.06
C LEU A 178 -2.96 -15.57 -14.63
N TYR A 179 -2.96 -15.40 -15.94
CA TYR A 179 -1.87 -14.74 -16.67
C TYR A 179 -2.41 -13.99 -17.89
N MET A 180 -1.59 -13.07 -18.40
CA MET A 180 -1.89 -12.33 -19.62
C MET A 180 -1.48 -13.14 -20.85
N ASP A 181 -2.36 -13.28 -21.84
CA ASP A 181 -2.11 -13.98 -23.10
C ASP A 181 -1.03 -13.29 -23.94
N GLU A 182 -1.01 -11.97 -23.91
CA GLU A 182 -0.03 -11.14 -24.59
C GLU A 182 0.96 -10.54 -23.59
N HIS A 183 2.24 -10.60 -23.94
CA HIS A 183 3.28 -9.91 -23.18
C HIS A 183 3.22 -8.41 -23.48
N ILE A 184 2.88 -7.63 -22.47
CA ILE A 184 3.03 -6.18 -22.48
C ILE A 184 4.16 -5.84 -21.50
N ASP A 185 5.20 -5.19 -21.99
CA ASP A 185 6.36 -4.86 -21.18
C ASP A 185 5.94 -4.08 -19.92
N PHE A 186 6.44 -4.54 -18.76
CA PHE A 186 6.18 -3.96 -17.44
C PHE A 186 4.72 -3.99 -16.98
N VAL A 187 3.87 -4.80 -17.61
CA VAL A 187 2.51 -5.06 -17.16
C VAL A 187 2.37 -6.54 -16.78
N GLU A 188 1.81 -6.83 -15.61
CA GLU A 188 1.60 -8.20 -15.15
C GLU A 188 0.41 -8.33 -14.20
N VAL A 189 -0.15 -9.53 -14.11
CA VAL A 189 -1.10 -9.90 -13.04
C VAL A 189 -0.29 -10.17 -11.78
N GLY A 190 -0.24 -9.20 -10.87
CA GLY A 190 0.53 -9.30 -9.63
C GLY A 190 -0.12 -10.18 -8.56
N LEU A 191 -1.46 -10.18 -8.50
CA LEU A 191 -2.24 -10.99 -7.57
C LEU A 191 -3.64 -11.25 -8.13
N CYS A 192 -4.24 -12.40 -7.78
CA CYS A 192 -5.62 -12.69 -8.13
C CYS A 192 -6.37 -13.32 -6.96
N PHE A 193 -7.65 -12.96 -6.83
CA PHE A 193 -8.61 -13.61 -5.94
C PHE A 193 -9.72 -14.25 -6.75
N ARG A 194 -10.05 -15.50 -6.46
CA ARG A 194 -11.30 -16.13 -6.89
C ARG A 194 -12.39 -15.82 -5.86
N ILE A 195 -13.49 -15.23 -6.31
CA ILE A 195 -14.63 -14.88 -5.48
C ILE A 195 -15.64 -16.03 -5.47
N SER A 196 -16.11 -16.40 -4.27
CA SER A 196 -17.20 -17.35 -4.10
C SER A 196 -18.50 -16.60 -3.89
N LEU A 197 -19.47 -16.84 -4.77
CA LEU A 197 -20.82 -16.27 -4.64
C LEU A 197 -21.64 -16.93 -3.51
N ALA A 198 -21.20 -18.06 -2.97
CA ALA A 198 -21.83 -18.69 -1.82
C ALA A 198 -21.38 -18.02 -0.52
N ARG A 199 -22.28 -17.34 0.18
CA ARG A 199 -22.00 -16.70 1.48
C ARG A 199 -21.66 -17.74 2.56
N GLN A 200 -20.73 -17.39 3.44
CA GLN A 200 -20.50 -18.14 4.67
C GLN A 200 -21.39 -17.58 5.80
N ASN A 201 -22.08 -18.47 6.51
CA ASN A 201 -22.91 -18.10 7.66
C ASN A 201 -22.09 -17.79 8.93
N ASN A 202 -20.78 -18.04 8.91
CA ASN A 202 -19.87 -17.81 10.04
C ASN A 202 -18.95 -16.63 9.75
N MET A 203 -19.37 -15.43 10.14
CA MET A 203 -18.56 -14.22 10.01
C MET A 203 -17.38 -14.25 11.00
N LYS A 204 -16.17 -13.99 10.51
CA LYS A 204 -15.06 -13.62 11.39
C LYS A 204 -15.32 -12.23 11.96
N PRO A 205 -14.95 -11.95 13.22
CA PRO A 205 -15.06 -10.60 13.78
C PRO A 205 -14.22 -9.62 12.95
N ILE A 206 -14.86 -8.61 12.37
CA ILE A 206 -14.17 -7.54 11.63
C ILE A 206 -13.70 -6.49 12.63
N LYS A 207 -12.47 -6.00 12.46
CA LYS A 207 -11.92 -4.92 13.27
C LYS A 207 -12.75 -3.64 13.08
N ARG A 208 -13.02 -2.91 14.16
CA ARG A 208 -13.92 -1.75 14.15
C ARG A 208 -13.54 -0.69 13.10
N PHE A 209 -12.24 -0.43 12.91
CA PHE A 209 -11.76 0.56 11.94
C PHE A 209 -11.86 0.12 10.46
N LEU A 210 -12.27 -1.14 10.22
CA LEU A 210 -12.52 -1.71 8.89
C LEU A 210 -14.00 -1.96 8.62
N LEU A 211 -14.91 -1.49 9.48
CA LEU A 211 -16.36 -1.65 9.27
C LEU A 211 -16.88 -0.86 8.07
N ASP A 212 -16.29 0.31 7.81
CA ASP A 212 -16.50 1.09 6.58
C ASP A 212 -15.13 1.36 5.93
N PRO A 213 -14.60 0.39 5.17
CA PRO A 213 -13.26 0.48 4.64
C PRO A 213 -13.14 1.62 3.61
N VAL A 214 -14.20 1.88 2.83
CA VAL A 214 -14.21 2.98 1.84
C VAL A 214 -14.04 4.32 2.51
N HIS A 215 -14.77 4.57 3.61
CA HIS A 215 -14.57 5.78 4.39
C HIS A 215 -13.15 5.87 4.98
N GLY A 216 -12.63 4.76 5.52
CA GLY A 216 -11.26 4.68 6.02
C GLY A 216 -10.20 5.03 4.96
N PHE A 217 -10.35 4.53 3.73
CA PHE A 217 -9.44 4.83 2.62
C PHE A 217 -9.41 6.32 2.27
N GLN A 218 -10.57 7.00 2.37
CA GLN A 218 -10.70 8.44 2.08
C GLN A 218 -10.10 9.31 3.19
N GLN A 219 -10.18 8.86 4.45
CA GLN A 219 -9.58 9.57 5.58
C GLN A 219 -8.06 9.44 5.61
N ARG A 220 -7.53 8.33 5.06
CA ARG A 220 -6.09 8.08 5.02
C ARG A 220 -5.39 9.13 4.17
N THR A 221 -4.32 9.72 4.72
CA THR A 221 -3.50 10.69 3.99
C THR A 221 -2.02 10.34 4.05
N SER A 222 -1.35 10.41 2.90
CA SER A 222 0.12 10.51 2.82
C SER A 222 0.45 11.99 2.61
N SER A 223 0.76 12.72 3.68
CA SER A 223 1.08 14.15 3.57
C SER A 223 2.43 14.32 2.83
N GLN A 224 2.43 15.09 1.73
CA GLN A 224 3.62 15.50 0.97
C GLN A 224 3.38 16.88 0.36
N THR A 225 3.64 17.94 1.12
CA THR A 225 3.41 19.30 0.64
C THR A 225 4.61 19.85 -0.12
N HIS A 226 4.38 20.75 -1.08
CA HIS A 226 5.46 21.45 -1.79
C HIS A 226 6.41 22.26 -0.88
N SER A 227 5.89 22.75 0.24
CA SER A 227 6.62 23.55 1.24
C SER A 227 7.36 22.72 2.29
N GLY A 228 7.26 21.39 2.22
CA GLY A 228 7.78 20.48 3.23
C GLY A 228 6.75 20.13 4.30
N ASP A 229 6.79 18.88 4.75
CA ASP A 229 5.86 18.40 5.78
C ASP A 229 6.19 19.05 7.13
N ALA A 230 5.22 19.71 7.77
CA ALA A 230 5.37 20.26 9.12
C ALA A 230 4.26 19.70 9.99
N PHE A 231 4.63 18.90 10.99
CA PHE A 231 3.68 18.29 11.91
C PHE A 231 3.64 19.06 13.24
N PRO A 232 2.46 19.27 13.83
CA PRO A 232 2.36 19.82 15.17
C PRO A 232 2.96 18.83 16.19
N PRO A 233 3.57 19.30 17.29
CA PRO A 233 4.25 18.45 18.27
C PRO A 233 3.22 17.83 19.24
N PHE A 234 2.49 16.81 18.77
CA PHE A 234 1.56 16.05 19.60
C PHE A 234 2.07 14.60 19.76
N PRO A 235 2.40 14.14 20.98
CA PRO A 235 2.87 12.78 21.20
C PRO A 235 1.81 11.75 20.78
N LEU A 236 2.25 10.53 20.50
CA LEU A 236 1.37 9.37 20.45
C LEU A 236 1.06 8.93 21.88
N ASP A 237 -0.21 8.95 22.28
CA ASP A 237 -0.61 8.55 23.62
C ASP A 237 -0.42 7.04 23.87
N SER A 238 -0.30 6.70 25.15
CA SER A 238 -0.09 5.32 25.64
C SER A 238 -1.15 4.33 25.15
N PHE A 239 -2.41 4.76 25.04
CA PHE A 239 -3.50 3.92 24.54
C PHE A 239 -3.27 3.53 23.07
N HIS A 240 -3.06 4.51 22.20
CA HIS A 240 -2.80 4.25 20.78
C HIS A 240 -1.48 3.52 20.55
N MET A 241 -0.46 3.80 21.38
CA MET A 241 0.80 3.06 21.33
C MET A 241 0.60 1.57 21.65
N LYS A 242 -0.16 1.25 22.70
CA LYS A 242 -0.52 -0.15 23.02
C LYS A 242 -1.31 -0.81 21.89
N CYS A 243 -2.29 -0.12 21.31
CA CYS A 243 -3.02 -0.66 20.16
C CYS A 243 -2.09 -0.91 18.96
N LEU A 244 -1.13 -0.03 18.68
CA LEU A 244 -0.16 -0.21 17.61
C LEU A 244 0.71 -1.45 17.83
N VAL A 245 1.21 -1.62 19.06
CA VAL A 245 2.00 -2.77 19.53
C VAL A 245 1.22 -4.08 19.31
N ASP A 246 -0.03 -4.15 19.76
CA ASP A 246 -0.88 -5.34 19.61
C ASP A 246 -1.11 -5.72 18.12
N GLU A 247 -1.35 -4.72 17.27
CA GLU A 247 -1.61 -4.93 15.84
C GLU A 247 -0.34 -5.31 15.07
N VAL A 248 0.81 -4.70 15.41
CA VAL A 248 2.13 -5.08 14.84
C VAL A 248 2.45 -6.54 15.17
N ASN A 249 2.22 -6.98 16.40
CA ASN A 249 2.40 -8.38 16.80
C ASN A 249 1.58 -9.34 15.93
N GLY A 250 0.31 -9.01 15.69
CA GLY A 250 -0.58 -9.81 14.86
C GLY A 250 -0.12 -9.89 13.40
N LEU A 251 0.40 -8.79 12.86
CA LEU A 251 0.94 -8.74 11.50
C LEU A 251 2.22 -9.57 11.35
N GLU A 252 3.12 -9.49 12.32
CA GLU A 252 4.36 -10.29 12.32
C GLU A 252 4.06 -11.79 12.31
N GLN A 253 3.15 -12.24 13.18
CA GLN A 253 2.74 -13.64 13.25
C GLN A 253 2.04 -14.12 11.97
N LYS A 254 1.21 -13.26 11.35
CA LYS A 254 0.45 -13.61 10.14
C LYS A 254 1.34 -13.69 8.89
N HIS A 255 2.31 -12.81 8.76
CA HIS A 255 3.05 -12.61 7.52
C HIS A 255 4.55 -12.94 7.60
N ASN A 256 5.06 -13.35 8.77
CA ASN A 256 6.48 -13.61 9.00
C ASN A 256 7.37 -12.40 8.63
N ILE A 257 6.89 -11.19 8.96
CA ILE A 257 7.60 -9.93 8.75
C ILE A 257 7.95 -9.37 10.13
N LYS A 258 9.20 -9.01 10.36
CA LYS A 258 9.63 -8.42 11.62
C LYS A 258 9.50 -6.89 11.55
N VAL A 259 9.33 -6.26 12.71
CA VAL A 259 9.22 -4.81 12.82
C VAL A 259 10.26 -4.26 13.79
N ALA A 260 10.96 -3.21 13.36
CA ALA A 260 11.78 -2.38 14.23
C ALA A 260 11.32 -0.94 14.05
N CYS A 261 11.66 -0.04 14.97
CA CYS A 261 11.22 1.34 14.85
C CYS A 261 12.18 2.35 15.43
N PHE A 262 12.05 3.58 14.95
CA PHE A 262 12.57 4.75 15.61
C PHE A 262 11.40 5.52 16.25
N ILE A 263 11.45 5.73 17.56
CA ILE A 263 10.46 6.51 18.31
C ILE A 263 11.05 7.89 18.56
N ASN A 264 10.33 8.93 18.12
CA ASN A 264 10.73 10.32 18.33
C ASN A 264 9.90 10.99 19.43
N ASP A 265 8.59 10.73 19.46
CA ASP A 265 7.64 11.34 20.39
C ASP A 265 6.39 10.45 20.62
N ALA A 266 6.43 9.64 21.67
CA ALA A 266 5.34 8.80 22.15
C ALA A 266 5.37 8.72 23.69
N GLU A 267 4.22 8.70 24.34
CA GLU A 267 4.12 8.52 25.80
C GLU A 267 4.74 7.18 26.22
N GLU A 268 5.37 7.15 27.40
CA GLU A 268 6.02 5.95 27.99
C GLU A 268 7.27 5.43 27.26
N TYR A 269 7.62 5.99 26.10
CA TYR A 269 8.82 5.62 25.35
C TYR A 269 9.79 6.79 25.24
N GLU A 270 11.05 6.55 25.59
CA GLU A 270 12.11 7.52 25.34
C GLU A 270 12.41 7.61 23.84
N ARG A 271 12.89 8.77 23.37
CA ARG A 271 13.40 8.88 22.01
C ARG A 271 14.53 7.87 21.78
N GLY A 272 14.47 7.14 20.66
CA GLY A 272 15.52 6.21 20.29
C GLY A 272 15.08 5.12 19.31
N TYR A 273 16.00 4.19 19.08
CA TYR A 273 15.79 3.02 18.24
C TYR A 273 15.30 1.86 19.09
N TYR A 274 14.36 1.09 18.55
CA TYR A 274 13.74 -0.06 19.21
C TYR A 274 13.62 -1.20 18.22
N HIS A 275 13.79 -2.42 18.70
CA HIS A 275 13.44 -3.62 17.96
C HIS A 275 12.26 -4.31 18.65
N TRP A 276 11.46 -5.02 17.86
CA TRP A 276 10.40 -5.84 18.41
C TRP A 276 10.97 -7.15 18.96
N ALA A 277 10.63 -7.49 20.19
CA ALA A 277 10.95 -8.79 20.79
C ALA A 277 9.98 -9.08 21.95
N ASN A 278 9.60 -10.35 22.10
CA ASN A 278 8.74 -10.83 23.20
C ASN A 278 7.40 -10.08 23.35
N GLY A 279 6.86 -9.53 22.26
CA GLY A 279 5.57 -8.81 22.29
C GLY A 279 5.69 -7.33 22.69
N GLU A 280 6.89 -6.78 22.76
CA GLU A 280 7.13 -5.38 23.11
C GLU A 280 8.29 -4.76 22.31
N PHE A 281 8.37 -3.43 22.34
CA PHE A 281 9.51 -2.68 21.78
C PHE A 281 10.62 -2.58 22.82
N ILE A 282 11.77 -3.19 22.52
CA ILE A 282 12.97 -3.14 23.36
C ILE A 282 13.93 -2.10 22.80
N LYS A 283 14.35 -1.15 23.66
CA LYS A 283 15.26 -0.07 23.26
C LYS A 283 16.65 -0.62 22.92
N VAL A 284 17.18 -0.19 21.78
CA VAL A 284 18.57 -0.45 21.38
C VAL A 284 19.47 0.57 22.08
N ASP A 285 20.55 0.10 22.72
CA ASP A 285 21.51 0.97 23.43
C ASP A 285 22.40 1.74 22.44
N GLN A 286 21.79 2.74 21.80
CA GLN A 286 22.46 3.65 20.88
C GLN A 286 22.05 5.10 21.13
N THR A 287 23.04 5.98 21.00
CA THR A 287 22.84 7.41 21.15
C THR A 287 22.07 7.97 19.93
N CYS A 288 20.99 8.69 20.20
CA CYS A 288 20.18 9.36 19.18
C CYS A 288 20.43 10.88 19.25
N GLN A 289 20.71 11.50 18.09
CA GLN A 289 20.92 12.94 17.99
C GLN A 289 19.59 13.69 17.82
N PRO A 290 19.52 14.97 18.21
CA PRO A 290 18.47 15.87 17.70
C PRO A 290 18.47 15.83 16.16
N LEU A 291 17.29 15.72 15.54
CA LEU A 291 17.10 15.61 14.07
C LEU A 291 17.63 14.32 13.43
N GLU A 292 17.66 13.19 14.17
CA GLU A 292 18.11 11.88 13.66
C GLU A 292 17.46 11.45 12.33
N TYR A 293 16.25 11.91 12.03
CA TYR A 293 15.61 11.67 10.73
C TYR A 293 16.44 12.16 9.53
N GLN A 294 17.31 13.17 9.72
CA GLN A 294 18.23 13.66 8.69
C GLN A 294 19.39 12.69 8.43
N ASN A 295 19.72 11.83 9.39
CA ASN A 295 20.71 10.77 9.21
C ASN A 295 20.06 9.53 8.58
N ILE A 296 18.79 9.26 8.92
CA ILE A 296 18.02 8.15 8.35
C ILE A 296 17.71 8.39 6.87
N LEU A 297 17.26 9.60 6.53
CA LEU A 297 16.94 9.95 5.15
C LEU A 297 18.23 10.03 4.30
N LYS A 298 18.13 9.60 3.05
CA LYS A 298 19.21 9.78 2.06
C LYS A 298 18.83 10.76 0.96
N GLU A 299 17.54 10.85 0.65
CA GLU A 299 16.98 11.76 -0.36
C GLU A 299 15.75 12.50 0.19
N TYR A 300 15.35 13.57 -0.51
CA TYR A 300 14.18 14.40 -0.20
C TYR A 300 14.27 15.23 1.10
N HIS A 301 15.48 15.47 1.63
CA HIS A 301 15.71 16.31 2.82
C HIS A 301 15.10 17.71 2.69
N ALA A 302 15.20 18.34 1.52
CA ALA A 302 14.70 19.69 1.27
C ALA A 302 13.16 19.82 1.34
N PHE A 303 12.45 18.70 1.30
CA PHE A 303 10.98 18.67 1.22
C PHE A 303 10.34 17.88 2.36
N THR A 304 11.12 17.51 3.39
CA THR A 304 10.65 16.63 4.45
C THR A 304 11.17 17.11 5.80
N ASN A 305 10.31 17.75 6.61
CA ASN A 305 10.63 18.08 8.00
C ASN A 305 9.91 17.10 8.94
N LEU A 306 10.65 16.09 9.39
CA LEU A 306 10.12 15.02 10.26
C LEU A 306 10.39 15.28 11.74
N THR A 307 10.71 16.51 12.13
CA THR A 307 11.08 16.84 13.52
C THR A 307 10.00 16.44 14.53
N SER A 308 8.73 16.54 14.13
CA SER A 308 7.57 16.23 14.98
C SER A 308 6.88 14.91 14.59
N MET A 309 7.54 14.00 13.87
CA MET A 309 6.98 12.66 13.66
C MET A 309 6.88 11.93 15.00
N ASN A 310 5.92 11.01 15.16
CA ASN A 310 5.82 10.23 16.39
C ASN A 310 6.74 9.02 16.34
N ILE A 311 6.53 8.17 15.33
CA ILE A 311 7.17 6.86 15.19
C ILE A 311 7.48 6.62 13.72
N TRP A 312 8.60 5.94 13.45
CA TRP A 312 8.93 5.41 12.13
C TRP A 312 9.14 3.91 12.22
N LEU A 313 8.20 3.15 11.67
CA LEU A 313 8.23 1.69 11.61
C LEU A 313 9.03 1.22 10.39
N PHE A 314 9.94 0.28 10.58
CA PHE A 314 10.75 -0.36 9.56
C PHE A 314 10.40 -1.85 9.52
N PHE A 315 9.82 -2.28 8.40
CA PHE A 315 9.50 -3.67 8.15
C PHE A 315 10.73 -4.35 7.57
N TYR A 316 11.18 -5.44 8.19
CA TYR A 316 12.36 -6.16 7.78
C TYR A 316 12.14 -7.67 7.83
N PHE A 317 13.02 -8.39 7.16
CA PHE A 317 12.89 -9.82 6.97
C PHE A 317 14.25 -10.49 6.80
N ASP A 318 14.33 -11.79 7.06
CA ASP A 318 15.56 -12.57 6.91
C ASP A 318 15.86 -12.83 5.42
N ARG A 319 17.11 -12.70 4.96
CA ARG A 319 17.47 -12.97 3.56
C ARG A 319 17.16 -14.40 3.13
N ASN A 320 17.08 -15.34 4.05
CA ASN A 320 16.83 -16.75 3.78
C ASN A 320 15.35 -17.12 3.71
N MET A 321 14.41 -16.16 3.74
CA MET A 321 13.00 -16.52 3.53
C MET A 321 12.70 -16.93 2.08
N GLY A 322 11.50 -17.47 1.88
CA GLY A 322 11.01 -17.91 0.58
C GLY A 322 10.80 -16.78 -0.44
N SER A 323 9.60 -16.67 -1.01
CA SER A 323 9.37 -15.75 -2.13
C SER A 323 9.47 -14.27 -1.72
N PHE A 324 10.52 -13.56 -2.14
CA PHE A 324 10.67 -12.12 -1.89
C PHE A 324 9.52 -11.30 -2.49
N ASN A 325 9.00 -11.70 -3.66
CA ASN A 325 7.79 -11.09 -4.23
C ASN A 325 6.65 -11.09 -3.21
N ARG A 326 6.41 -12.24 -2.58
CA ARG A 326 5.37 -12.38 -1.57
C ARG A 326 5.67 -11.56 -0.34
N THR A 327 6.91 -11.59 0.14
CA THR A 327 7.32 -10.80 1.29
C THR A 327 7.07 -9.31 1.10
N PHE A 328 7.42 -8.72 -0.07
CA PHE A 328 7.12 -7.30 -0.31
C PHE A 328 5.63 -7.00 -0.44
N MET A 329 4.83 -7.91 -1.00
CA MET A 329 3.37 -7.75 -1.02
C MET A 329 2.80 -7.77 0.40
N ASP A 330 3.27 -8.69 1.25
CA ASP A 330 2.82 -8.78 2.64
C ASP A 330 3.31 -7.57 3.47
N ILE A 331 4.48 -7.01 3.16
CA ILE A 331 4.96 -5.76 3.77
C ILE A 331 4.10 -4.57 3.32
N GLY A 332 3.75 -4.48 2.04
CA GLY A 332 2.82 -3.45 1.53
C GLY A 332 1.46 -3.55 2.21
N TYR A 333 0.96 -4.78 2.37
CA TYR A 333 -0.27 -5.06 3.09
C TYR A 333 -0.23 -4.55 4.55
N ALA A 334 0.82 -4.91 5.29
CA ALA A 334 1.03 -4.44 6.65
C ALA A 334 1.12 -2.91 6.72
N GLY A 335 1.82 -2.30 5.77
CA GLY A 335 1.95 -0.85 5.68
C GLY A 335 0.61 -0.14 5.48
N GLN A 336 -0.26 -0.66 4.60
CA GLN A 336 -1.60 -0.11 4.41
C GLN A 336 -2.48 -0.33 5.64
N TYR A 337 -2.43 -1.52 6.24
CA TYR A 337 -3.21 -1.85 7.43
C TYR A 337 -2.91 -0.86 8.57
N ILE A 338 -1.62 -0.64 8.86
CA ILE A 338 -1.18 0.35 9.85
C ILE A 338 -1.61 1.76 9.43
N SER A 339 -1.53 2.10 8.15
CA SER A 339 -1.94 3.41 7.66
C SER A 339 -3.43 3.71 7.91
N LEU A 340 -4.30 2.72 7.75
CA LEU A 340 -5.73 2.85 8.05
C LEU A 340 -6.00 2.87 9.54
N LEU A 341 -5.32 2.02 10.31
CA LEU A 341 -5.40 1.99 11.76
C LEU A 341 -5.12 3.38 12.35
N VAL A 342 -3.97 3.99 12.02
CA VAL A 342 -3.60 5.29 12.58
C VAL A 342 -4.44 6.44 12.02
N SER A 343 -4.97 6.30 10.79
CA SER A 343 -5.93 7.26 10.25
C SER A 343 -7.22 7.30 11.08
N SER A 344 -7.66 6.16 11.61
CA SER A 344 -8.82 6.10 12.51
C SER A 344 -8.61 6.85 13.83
N TRP A 345 -7.35 7.15 14.18
CA TRP A 345 -6.95 7.96 15.33
C TRP A 345 -6.75 9.44 14.98
N GLY A 346 -7.08 9.84 13.75
CA GLY A 346 -6.84 11.19 13.25
C GLY A 346 -5.35 11.51 13.06
N ARG A 347 -4.53 10.51 12.72
CA ARG A 347 -3.10 10.67 12.42
C ARG A 347 -2.81 10.38 10.94
N THR A 348 -1.66 10.84 10.46
CA THR A 348 -1.20 10.57 9.09
C THR A 348 -0.16 9.47 9.10
N ALA A 349 -0.21 8.63 8.06
CA ALA A 349 0.80 7.61 7.80
C ALA A 349 1.44 7.86 6.43
N ARG A 350 2.76 7.73 6.36
CA ARG A 350 3.51 7.87 5.10
C ARG A 350 4.41 6.67 4.90
N GLY A 351 4.12 5.90 3.86
CA GLY A 351 5.03 4.90 3.34
C GLY A 351 6.27 5.53 2.73
N MET A 352 7.46 5.02 3.07
CA MET A 352 8.73 5.56 2.62
C MET A 352 9.70 4.46 2.24
N LYS A 353 10.62 4.79 1.32
CA LYS A 353 11.74 3.91 0.93
C LYS A 353 13.03 4.65 0.61
N ASN A 354 13.09 5.96 0.87
CA ASN A 354 14.20 6.88 0.56
C ASN A 354 15.20 7.06 1.72
N TYR A 355 15.37 6.01 2.54
CA TYR A 355 16.26 5.99 3.69
C TYR A 355 17.54 5.19 3.40
N ASP A 356 18.57 5.37 4.24
CA ASP A 356 19.83 4.63 4.18
C ASP A 356 19.70 3.31 4.96
N ASP A 357 19.52 2.20 4.22
CA ASP A 357 19.33 0.87 4.81
C ASP A 357 20.53 0.42 5.67
N LEU A 358 21.77 0.78 5.31
CA LEU A 358 22.97 0.38 6.07
C LEU A 358 23.08 1.14 7.40
N HIS A 359 22.81 2.45 7.38
CA HIS A 359 22.72 3.25 8.61
C HIS A 359 21.65 2.71 9.55
N LEU A 360 20.44 2.45 9.03
CA LEU A 360 19.33 1.93 9.82
C LEU A 360 19.63 0.56 10.43
N LYS A 361 20.23 -0.37 9.66
CA LYS A 361 20.62 -1.67 10.19
C LYS A 361 21.54 -1.55 11.39
N LYS A 362 22.57 -0.70 11.27
CA LYS A 362 23.47 -0.41 12.39
C LYS A 362 22.67 0.14 13.57
N CYS A 363 21.79 1.12 13.36
CA CYS A 363 21.03 1.78 14.42
C CYS A 363 20.01 0.89 15.13
N LEU A 364 19.40 -0.02 14.39
CA LEU A 364 18.38 -0.95 14.86
C LEU A 364 18.97 -2.26 15.41
N GLY A 365 20.29 -2.43 15.36
CA GLY A 365 20.96 -3.67 15.78
C GLY A 365 20.66 -4.86 14.88
N LEU A 366 20.33 -4.61 13.61
CA LEU A 366 20.04 -5.64 12.64
C LEU A 366 21.32 -6.25 12.07
N THR A 367 21.24 -7.52 11.69
CA THR A 367 22.37 -8.27 11.14
C THR A 367 22.54 -8.02 9.63
N THR A 368 23.62 -8.54 9.06
CA THR A 368 23.80 -8.59 7.59
C THR A 368 22.71 -9.43 6.93
N ASP A 369 22.16 -10.41 7.65
CA ASP A 369 21.15 -11.35 7.15
C ASP A 369 19.73 -10.75 7.16
N ASP A 370 19.50 -9.64 7.85
CA ASP A 370 18.23 -8.93 7.80
C ASP A 370 18.17 -8.04 6.55
N PHE A 371 16.99 -7.79 5.99
CA PHE A 371 16.77 -6.85 4.90
C PHE A 371 15.58 -5.96 5.23
N ILE A 372 15.75 -4.64 5.17
CA ILE A 372 14.66 -3.70 5.42
C ILE A 372 13.85 -3.56 4.13
N GLY A 373 12.60 -4.01 4.13
CA GLY A 373 11.77 -4.06 2.93
C GLY A 373 10.94 -2.80 2.69
N TYR A 374 10.54 -2.09 3.74
CA TYR A 374 9.71 -0.89 3.65
C TYR A 374 9.68 -0.15 4.98
N SER A 375 9.15 1.08 4.99
CA SER A 375 8.86 1.76 6.23
C SER A 375 7.57 2.55 6.16
N VAL A 376 6.93 2.72 7.32
CA VAL A 376 5.77 3.59 7.52
C VAL A 376 6.07 4.54 8.66
N MET A 377 6.06 5.82 8.34
CA MET A 377 6.14 6.89 9.33
C MET A 377 4.73 7.26 9.79
N ILE A 378 4.56 7.41 11.10
CA ILE A 378 3.35 7.89 11.76
C ILE A 378 3.63 9.27 12.32
N ALA A 379 2.77 10.23 11.99
CA ALA A 379 2.87 11.59 12.48
C ALA A 379 1.49 12.18 12.83
N PRO A 380 1.45 13.24 13.64
CA PRO A 380 0.22 13.99 13.87
C PRO A 380 -0.34 14.52 12.55
N HIS A 381 -1.65 14.50 12.37
CA HIS A 381 -2.23 15.03 11.13
C HIS A 381 -1.94 16.53 11.03
N PRO A 382 -1.26 17.00 9.96
CA PRO A 382 -1.03 18.42 9.78
C PRO A 382 -2.39 19.09 9.58
N ARG A 383 -2.71 20.11 10.37
CA ARG A 383 -3.87 20.96 10.09
C ARG A 383 -3.48 21.87 8.91
N SER A 384 -3.49 21.37 7.68
CA SER A 384 -3.36 22.23 6.50
C SER A 384 -4.70 22.41 5.77
N LEU A 385 -4.89 23.65 5.35
CA LEU A 385 -6.09 24.27 4.81
C LEU A 385 -6.21 23.98 3.30
N GLN A 386 -7.43 23.83 2.80
CA GLN A 386 -7.80 23.72 1.37
C GLN A 386 -7.36 22.43 0.63
N SER A 387 -7.89 21.27 1.03
CA SER A 387 -8.05 20.14 0.11
C SER A 387 -9.51 20.03 -0.31
N SER A 388 -9.75 19.75 -1.60
CA SER A 388 -11.10 19.38 -2.05
C SER A 388 -11.22 17.88 -1.94
N VAL A 389 -11.80 17.43 -0.82
CA VAL A 389 -12.26 16.04 -0.70
C VAL A 389 -13.47 15.92 -1.62
N LEU A 390 -13.40 15.02 -2.59
CA LEU A 390 -14.55 14.70 -3.41
C LEU A 390 -15.53 13.96 -2.50
N ASN A 391 -16.79 14.43 -2.44
CA ASN A 391 -17.86 13.68 -1.75
C ASN A 391 -18.18 12.43 -2.58
N LEU A 392 -17.29 11.45 -2.51
CA LEU A 392 -17.28 10.21 -3.28
C LEU A 392 -18.39 9.27 -2.92
#